data_AF-A0A4V3AT36-F1
#
_entry.id   AF-A0A4V3AT36-F1
#
_cell.length_a   1.000
_cell.length_b   1.000
_cell.length_c   1.000
_cell.angle_alpha   90.00
_cell.angle_beta   90.00
_cell.angle_gamma   90.00
#
_symmetry.space_group_name_H-M   'P 1'
#
loop_
_entity.id
_entity.type
_entity.pdbx_description
1 polymer ?
#
loop_
_entity_poly.entity_id
_entity_poly.type
_entity_poly.pdbx_seq_one_letter_code
_entity_poly.pdbx_strand_id
1 'polypeptide(L)'
;MKKEFIKSIIVFFLLGIILTGCQKEADSPVENASSESEPASSDSNSESAESTDHTHNHNHIHDDEKQKEIYSGIFEDDEVEDRELSDWEGDWQSVYPYLLDGTLDGVLQKKAETKKDKTFEEYKEYYKVGYETDIERIVIKDNTITFYKNGKGKTGEYKYHGYEFLTYESGNRGIRYLFDLVREADGVPKYVQFSDHSIYPTKTEHYHIYFGDEDHVTLFNELDNWPTYYFSNLSGEGIAEEMNAH
;
A
#
# COMPACT_ATOMS: atom_id res chain seq x y z
N MET A 1 1.73 0.85 43.76
CA MET A 1 0.63 1.77 44.16
C MET A 1 -0.36 1.84 43.02
N LYS A 2 -1.66 1.60 43.26
CA LYS A 2 -2.70 1.77 42.25
C LYS A 2 -3.03 3.26 42.09
N LYS A 3 -3.32 3.73 40.87
CA LYS A 3 -4.01 4.99 40.62
C LYS A 3 -5.17 4.72 39.65
N GLU A 4 -6.32 5.24 40.03
CA GLU A 4 -7.63 4.89 39.49
C GLU A 4 -7.98 5.67 38.21
N PHE A 5 -8.75 5.05 37.32
CA PHE A 5 -9.40 5.72 36.20
C PHE A 5 -10.59 6.56 36.70
N ILE A 6 -10.60 7.86 36.40
CA ILE A 6 -11.79 8.71 36.59
C ILE A 6 -12.60 8.71 35.29
N LYS A 7 -13.73 7.99 35.29
CA LYS A 7 -14.77 8.15 34.27
C LYS A 7 -15.56 9.42 34.58
N SER A 8 -15.67 10.34 33.62
CA SER A 8 -16.60 11.48 33.72
C SER A 8 -17.77 11.27 32.76
N ILE A 9 -18.96 11.14 33.33
CA ILE A 9 -20.23 11.06 32.61
C ILE A 9 -20.88 12.44 32.71
N ILE A 10 -21.21 13.06 31.57
CA ILE A 10 -22.13 14.19 31.50
C ILE A 10 -23.19 13.89 30.45
N VAL A 11 -24.45 14.03 30.85
CA VAL A 11 -25.65 13.74 30.05
C VAL A 11 -26.55 14.98 30.05
N PHE A 12 -27.40 15.10 29.03
CA PHE A 12 -28.48 16.06 28.85
C PHE A 12 -28.10 17.52 28.53
N PHE A 13 -28.49 17.96 27.33
CA PHE A 13 -29.62 18.87 27.26
C PHE A 13 -30.54 18.55 26.08
N LEU A 14 -31.84 18.73 26.29
CA LEU A 14 -32.92 18.42 25.36
C LEU A 14 -33.66 19.72 25.10
N LEU A 15 -33.77 20.17 23.84
CA LEU A 15 -34.83 21.11 23.43
C LEU A 15 -34.99 21.07 21.91
N GLY A 16 -36.19 20.79 21.43
CA GLY A 16 -36.59 21.03 20.04
C GLY A 16 -37.56 22.20 19.98
N ILE A 17 -37.86 22.68 18.76
CA ILE A 17 -39.15 23.27 18.36
C ILE A 17 -39.22 23.26 16.83
N ILE A 18 -40.43 22.99 16.34
CA ILE A 18 -40.82 22.91 14.93
C ILE A 18 -41.05 24.33 14.37
N LEU A 19 -40.87 24.58 13.08
CA LEU A 19 -41.80 25.43 12.32
C LEU A 19 -41.72 25.23 10.79
N THR A 20 -42.89 25.35 10.15
CA THR A 20 -43.21 24.99 8.77
C THR A 20 -43.01 26.18 7.81
N GLY A 21 -42.68 25.93 6.55
CA GLY A 21 -42.72 26.92 5.47
C GLY A 21 -42.94 26.26 4.10
N CYS A 22 -44.00 26.64 3.39
CA CYS A 22 -44.41 26.06 2.10
C CYS A 22 -44.26 27.02 0.93
N GLN A 23 -44.36 26.46 -0.30
CA GLN A 23 -44.59 27.14 -1.59
C GLN A 23 -43.38 27.92 -2.16
N LYS A 24 -43.21 28.02 -3.50
CA LYS A 24 -44.16 27.73 -4.60
C LYS A 24 -43.43 27.30 -5.89
N GLU A 25 -44.14 26.55 -6.74
CA GLU A 25 -43.70 26.12 -8.07
C GLU A 25 -43.70 27.24 -9.13
N ALA A 26 -43.01 26.99 -10.24
CA ALA A 26 -43.34 27.52 -11.55
C ALA A 26 -43.07 26.47 -12.65
N ASP A 27 -44.15 25.99 -13.28
CA ASP A 27 -44.23 25.18 -14.50
C ASP A 27 -43.38 25.81 -15.67
N SER A 28 -42.57 25.08 -16.44
CA SER A 28 -42.90 24.14 -17.57
C SER A 28 -43.14 24.85 -18.93
N PRO A 29 -43.24 24.15 -20.11
CA PRO A 29 -42.87 22.76 -20.49
C PRO A 29 -42.16 22.64 -21.89
N VAL A 30 -42.10 21.40 -22.42
CA VAL A 30 -42.03 20.99 -23.87
C VAL A 30 -40.60 20.98 -24.47
N GLU A 31 -40.13 19.99 -25.27
CA GLU A 31 -40.78 18.84 -25.96
C GLU A 31 -39.93 17.54 -25.92
N ASN A 32 -40.51 16.41 -26.33
CA ASN A 32 -39.87 15.11 -26.49
C ASN A 32 -40.13 14.58 -27.92
N ALA A 33 -39.10 14.16 -28.66
CA ALA A 33 -39.26 13.55 -29.98
C ALA A 33 -38.10 12.59 -30.35
N SER A 34 -38.47 11.36 -30.68
CA SER A 34 -37.60 10.28 -31.17
C SER A 34 -37.74 10.09 -32.69
N SER A 35 -36.65 9.75 -33.39
CA SER A 35 -36.73 9.01 -34.67
C SER A 35 -35.41 8.31 -35.01
N GLU A 36 -35.51 7.04 -35.44
CA GLU A 36 -34.39 6.22 -35.93
C GLU A 36 -34.09 6.43 -37.43
N SER A 37 -33.01 5.79 -37.88
CA SER A 37 -32.71 5.23 -39.22
C SER A 37 -31.51 5.81 -40.01
N GLU A 38 -30.70 4.87 -40.52
CA GLU A 38 -29.43 5.01 -41.27
C GLU A 38 -29.67 5.01 -42.81
N PRO A 39 -28.76 4.58 -43.73
CA PRO A 39 -27.27 4.57 -43.78
C PRO A 39 -26.67 5.07 -45.13
N ALA A 40 -25.33 5.21 -45.22
CA ALA A 40 -24.48 5.10 -46.43
C ALA A 40 -22.97 5.26 -46.02
N SER A 41 -22.05 4.31 -46.19
CA SER A 41 -21.30 3.92 -47.42
C SER A 41 -20.63 5.09 -48.16
N SER A 42 -19.36 5.08 -48.57
CA SER A 42 -18.32 4.02 -48.67
C SER A 42 -16.94 4.58 -48.17
N ASP A 43 -15.72 4.09 -48.44
CA ASP A 43 -15.17 3.13 -49.42
C ASP A 43 -13.83 2.47 -48.96
N SER A 44 -13.19 1.67 -49.81
CA SER A 44 -12.09 0.73 -49.50
C SER A 44 -10.65 1.14 -49.90
N ASN A 45 -9.64 0.65 -49.16
CA ASN A 45 -8.34 0.13 -49.66
C ASN A 45 -7.64 -0.61 -48.47
N SER A 46 -7.32 -1.91 -48.45
CA SER A 46 -6.55 -2.81 -49.35
C SER A 46 -5.02 -2.76 -49.12
N GLU A 47 -4.49 -3.89 -48.63
CA GLU A 47 -3.07 -4.30 -48.52
C GLU A 47 -2.17 -3.49 -47.55
N SER A 48 -1.18 -4.06 -46.86
CA SER A 48 -0.56 -5.39 -46.96
C SER A 48 -0.39 -6.09 -45.60
N ALA A 49 -0.28 -7.42 -45.61
CA ALA A 49 0.17 -8.18 -44.44
C ALA A 49 1.69 -8.05 -44.28
N GLU A 50 2.14 -7.55 -43.14
CA GLU A 50 3.55 -7.65 -42.71
C GLU A 50 3.56 -8.36 -41.36
N SER A 51 3.86 -9.66 -41.37
CA SER A 51 4.02 -10.44 -40.16
C SER A 51 5.34 -10.08 -39.50
N THR A 52 5.30 -9.12 -38.58
CA THR A 52 6.45 -8.79 -37.73
C THR A 52 6.77 -10.01 -36.87
N ASP A 53 7.80 -10.76 -37.29
CA ASP A 53 8.35 -11.87 -36.53
C ASP A 53 9.02 -11.30 -35.27
N HIS A 54 8.23 -11.24 -34.19
CA HIS A 54 8.70 -10.89 -32.85
C HIS A 54 9.61 -12.01 -32.33
N THR A 55 10.83 -12.01 -32.86
CA THR A 55 11.97 -12.73 -32.32
C THR A 55 12.30 -12.14 -30.94
N HIS A 56 11.57 -12.63 -29.93
CA HIS A 56 11.88 -12.41 -28.53
C HIS A 56 13.23 -13.05 -28.24
N ASN A 57 14.28 -12.25 -28.37
CA ASN A 57 15.64 -12.62 -28.03
C ASN A 57 15.71 -12.72 -26.50
N HIS A 58 15.43 -13.90 -25.97
CA HIS A 58 15.40 -14.21 -24.53
C HIS A 58 16.81 -14.15 -23.92
N ASN A 59 17.27 -12.93 -23.67
CA ASN A 59 18.54 -12.64 -23.01
C ASN A 59 18.26 -12.14 -21.57
N HIS A 60 17.49 -12.91 -20.80
CA HIS A 60 17.02 -12.56 -19.43
C HIS A 60 17.55 -13.46 -18.31
N ILE A 61 18.28 -14.53 -18.63
CA ILE A 61 18.66 -15.56 -17.65
C ILE A 61 19.58 -15.03 -16.54
N HIS A 62 20.35 -13.96 -16.79
CA HIS A 62 21.25 -13.38 -15.80
C HIS A 62 20.60 -12.33 -14.88
N ASP A 63 19.61 -11.59 -15.37
CA ASP A 63 18.92 -10.58 -14.55
C ASP A 63 18.05 -11.27 -13.48
N ASP A 64 17.34 -12.34 -13.85
CA ASP A 64 16.45 -13.12 -12.97
C ASP A 64 17.15 -13.74 -11.75
N GLU A 65 18.46 -14.01 -11.81
CA GLU A 65 19.24 -14.53 -10.68
C GLU A 65 19.63 -13.39 -9.74
N LYS A 66 20.15 -12.28 -10.28
CA LYS A 66 20.55 -11.12 -9.49
C LYS A 66 19.36 -10.47 -8.78
N GLN A 67 18.18 -10.42 -9.40
CA GLN A 67 16.97 -9.92 -8.73
C GLN A 67 16.59 -10.78 -7.52
N LYS A 68 16.75 -12.11 -7.59
CA LYS A 68 16.46 -13.01 -6.45
C LYS A 68 17.50 -12.87 -5.33
N GLU A 69 18.75 -12.61 -5.67
CA GLU A 69 19.79 -12.26 -4.69
C GLU A 69 19.44 -10.95 -3.97
N ILE A 70 19.16 -9.88 -4.71
CA ILE A 70 18.76 -8.57 -4.17
C ILE A 70 17.54 -8.73 -3.25
N TYR A 71 16.48 -9.39 -3.73
CA TYR A 71 15.24 -9.63 -2.99
C TYR A 71 15.47 -10.43 -1.69
N SER A 72 16.44 -11.35 -1.70
CA SER A 72 16.88 -12.12 -0.54
C SER A 72 17.79 -11.35 0.42
N GLY A 73 18.18 -10.12 0.08
CA GLY A 73 19.07 -9.28 0.88
C GLY A 73 20.55 -9.48 0.60
N ILE A 74 20.92 -9.88 -0.63
CA ILE A 74 22.29 -10.14 -1.08
C ILE A 74 22.62 -9.15 -2.21
N PHE A 75 23.36 -8.10 -1.86
CA PHE A 75 23.81 -7.02 -2.74
C PHE A 75 25.00 -6.30 -2.11
N GLU A 76 25.78 -5.57 -2.90
CA GLU A 76 26.89 -4.71 -2.47
C GLU A 76 26.44 -3.26 -2.26
N ASP A 77 27.23 -2.45 -1.53
CA ASP A 77 26.85 -1.07 -1.17
C ASP A 77 26.80 -0.11 -2.35
N ASP A 78 27.60 -0.38 -3.40
CA ASP A 78 27.66 0.44 -4.62
C ASP A 78 26.60 0.08 -5.67
N GLU A 79 25.77 -0.94 -5.39
CA GLU A 79 24.57 -1.29 -6.17
C GLU A 79 23.32 -0.54 -5.68
N VAL A 80 23.41 0.26 -4.61
CA VAL A 80 22.30 0.98 -4.01
C VAL A 80 22.17 2.39 -4.56
N GLU A 81 20.97 2.73 -5.03
CA GLU A 81 20.63 4.07 -5.51
C GLU A 81 19.51 4.71 -4.68
N ASP A 82 19.51 6.05 -4.65
CA ASP A 82 18.43 6.87 -4.10
C ASP A 82 17.11 6.61 -4.88
N ARG A 83 15.97 6.75 -4.19
CA ARG A 83 14.63 6.54 -4.79
C ARG A 83 13.69 7.70 -4.49
N GLU A 84 12.80 7.98 -5.43
CA GLU A 84 11.76 9.01 -5.29
C GLU A 84 10.46 8.41 -4.73
N LEU A 85 9.63 9.23 -4.07
CA LEU A 85 8.33 8.76 -3.54
C LEU A 85 7.41 8.16 -4.63
N SER A 86 7.60 8.57 -5.89
CA SER A 86 6.83 8.06 -7.03
C SER A 86 7.01 6.55 -7.26
N ASP A 87 8.04 5.91 -6.69
CA ASP A 87 8.23 4.46 -6.74
C ASP A 87 7.19 3.67 -5.94
N TRP A 88 6.59 4.33 -4.95
CA TRP A 88 5.46 3.82 -4.17
C TRP A 88 4.14 4.48 -4.58
N GLU A 89 4.08 5.24 -5.69
CA GLU A 89 2.83 5.86 -6.16
C GLU A 89 1.74 4.82 -6.44
N GLY A 90 0.57 5.00 -5.82
CA GLY A 90 -0.50 4.01 -5.87
C GLY A 90 -1.57 4.20 -4.81
N ASP A 91 -2.51 3.26 -4.82
CA ASP A 91 -3.58 3.09 -3.84
C ASP A 91 -3.38 1.74 -3.18
N TRP A 92 -3.23 1.73 -1.86
CA TRP A 92 -2.64 0.63 -1.10
C TRP A 92 -3.53 0.22 0.08
N GLN A 93 -3.78 -1.08 0.23
CA GLN A 93 -4.56 -1.67 1.31
C GLN A 93 -3.68 -2.43 2.31
N SER A 94 -3.97 -2.30 3.60
CA SER A 94 -3.29 -3.07 4.65
C SER A 94 -3.66 -4.56 4.55
N VAL A 95 -2.68 -5.45 4.70
CA VAL A 95 -2.91 -6.91 4.71
C VAL A 95 -3.43 -7.44 6.05
N TYR A 96 -3.43 -6.61 7.10
CA TYR A 96 -3.81 -7.03 8.46
C TYR A 96 -5.22 -7.65 8.57
N PRO A 97 -6.28 -7.11 7.91
CA PRO A 97 -7.60 -7.72 7.95
C PRO A 97 -7.63 -9.16 7.40
N TYR A 98 -6.88 -9.43 6.33
CA TYR A 98 -6.80 -10.75 5.68
C TYR A 98 -6.02 -11.79 6.52
N LEU A 99 -5.15 -11.34 7.43
CA LEU A 99 -4.56 -12.21 8.45
C LEU A 99 -5.58 -12.56 9.55
N LEU A 100 -6.36 -11.56 9.99
CA LEU A 100 -7.31 -11.71 11.08
C LEU A 100 -8.53 -12.56 10.70
N ASP A 101 -9.04 -12.43 9.47
CA ASP A 101 -10.18 -13.23 8.98
C ASP A 101 -9.79 -14.65 8.52
N GLY A 102 -8.49 -14.92 8.37
CA GLY A 102 -7.94 -16.23 7.98
C GLY A 102 -7.71 -16.42 6.49
N THR A 103 -7.95 -15.40 5.65
CA THR A 103 -7.65 -15.45 4.19
C THR A 103 -6.18 -15.82 3.93
N LEU A 104 -5.24 -15.33 4.72
CA LEU A 104 -3.81 -15.64 4.59
C LEU A 104 -3.38 -16.98 5.22
N ASP A 105 -4.29 -17.78 5.81
CA ASP A 105 -3.88 -18.99 6.55
C ASP A 105 -3.18 -20.03 5.66
N GLY A 106 -3.56 -20.13 4.37
CA GLY A 106 -2.87 -20.99 3.40
C GLY A 106 -1.42 -20.59 3.13
N VAL A 107 -1.13 -19.28 3.12
CA VAL A 107 0.24 -18.73 2.99
C VAL A 107 1.08 -19.18 4.18
N LEU A 108 0.54 -19.04 5.39
CA LEU A 108 1.24 -19.40 6.63
C LEU A 108 1.48 -20.91 6.76
N GLN A 109 0.50 -21.73 6.38
CA GLN A 109 0.64 -23.19 6.33
C GLN A 109 1.76 -23.60 5.38
N LYS A 110 1.79 -23.05 4.15
CA LYS A 110 2.87 -23.32 3.18
C LYS A 110 4.23 -22.89 3.72
N LYS A 111 4.34 -21.74 4.41
CA LYS A 111 5.60 -21.29 5.02
C LYS A 111 6.06 -22.25 6.13
N ALA A 112 5.15 -22.71 7.01
CA ALA A 112 5.45 -23.71 8.04
C ALA A 112 5.92 -25.06 7.46
N GLU A 113 5.22 -25.58 6.45
CA GLU A 113 5.56 -26.85 5.78
C GLU A 113 6.90 -26.78 5.01
N THR A 114 7.21 -25.63 4.43
CA THR A 114 8.42 -25.43 3.61
C THR A 114 9.65 -25.15 4.46
N LYS A 115 9.57 -24.18 5.39
CA LYS A 115 10.72 -23.72 6.18
C LYS A 115 11.00 -24.59 7.41
N LYS A 116 9.96 -25.18 8.02
CA LYS A 116 10.05 -26.12 9.17
C LYS A 116 10.78 -25.57 10.41
N ASP A 117 10.84 -24.24 10.52
CA ASP A 117 11.46 -23.49 11.61
C ASP A 117 10.45 -23.00 12.66
N LYS A 118 9.17 -22.90 12.26
CA LYS A 118 8.03 -22.53 13.10
C LYS A 118 6.78 -23.32 12.71
N THR A 119 5.87 -23.48 13.66
CA THR A 119 4.49 -23.96 13.44
C THR A 119 3.62 -22.89 12.76
N PHE A 120 2.45 -23.30 12.27
CA PHE A 120 1.45 -22.38 11.71
C PHE A 120 1.03 -21.32 12.73
N GLU A 121 0.80 -21.72 13.98
CA GLU A 121 0.39 -20.85 15.09
C GLU A 121 1.48 -19.82 15.45
N GLU A 122 2.75 -20.25 15.49
CA GLU A 122 3.89 -19.35 15.72
C GLU A 122 4.07 -18.37 14.56
N TYR A 123 3.87 -18.80 13.31
CA TYR A 123 3.83 -17.90 12.16
C TYR A 123 2.65 -16.91 12.26
N LYS A 124 1.45 -17.37 12.65
CA LYS A 124 0.27 -16.51 12.73
C LYS A 124 0.41 -15.44 13.81
N GLU A 125 1.01 -15.75 14.96
CA GLU A 125 1.29 -14.72 15.99
C GLU A 125 2.43 -13.78 15.55
N TYR A 126 3.49 -14.28 14.92
CA TYR A 126 4.57 -13.45 14.36
C TYR A 126 4.06 -12.43 13.33
N TYR A 127 3.34 -12.90 12.31
CA TYR A 127 2.75 -12.01 11.29
C TYR A 127 1.66 -11.11 11.85
N LYS A 128 1.01 -11.48 12.98
CA LYS A 128 0.01 -10.63 13.63
C LYS A 128 0.64 -9.42 14.31
N VAL A 129 1.79 -9.58 14.96
CA VAL A 129 2.58 -8.42 15.46
C VAL A 129 3.15 -7.63 14.28
N GLY A 130 3.69 -8.31 13.27
CA GLY A 130 4.25 -7.69 12.07
C GLY A 130 3.26 -6.80 11.32
N TYR A 131 2.06 -7.30 11.02
CA TYR A 131 1.07 -6.58 10.22
C TYR A 131 0.17 -5.63 11.02
N GLU A 132 0.18 -5.65 12.35
CA GLU A 132 -0.76 -4.87 13.16
C GLU A 132 -0.69 -3.37 12.85
N THR A 133 -1.82 -2.80 12.42
CA THR A 133 -1.97 -1.37 12.16
C THR A 133 -3.44 -0.96 12.21
N ASP A 134 -3.70 0.31 12.51
CA ASP A 134 -5.03 0.93 12.42
C ASP A 134 -5.18 1.92 11.26
N ILE A 135 -4.20 1.92 10.34
CA ILE A 135 -4.27 2.56 9.03
C ILE A 135 -4.75 1.49 8.03
N GLU A 136 -6.01 1.56 7.59
CA GLU A 136 -6.54 0.54 6.67
C GLU A 136 -6.05 0.69 5.23
N ARG A 137 -5.70 1.92 4.81
CA ARG A 137 -5.36 2.26 3.43
C ARG A 137 -4.39 3.44 3.38
N ILE A 138 -3.48 3.41 2.43
CA ILE A 138 -2.56 4.51 2.12
C ILE A 138 -2.74 4.87 0.64
N VAL A 139 -2.78 6.16 0.31
CA VAL A 139 -2.72 6.63 -1.08
C VAL A 139 -1.49 7.53 -1.22
N ILE A 140 -0.59 7.13 -2.12
CA ILE A 140 0.65 7.84 -2.42
C ILE A 140 0.50 8.42 -3.82
N LYS A 141 0.75 9.71 -3.97
CA LYS A 141 0.70 10.38 -5.27
C LYS A 141 1.53 11.65 -5.26
N ASP A 142 2.28 11.90 -6.34
CA ASP A 142 3.20 13.03 -6.42
C ASP A 142 4.14 13.01 -5.20
N ASN A 143 4.28 14.12 -4.48
CA ASN A 143 5.04 14.20 -3.21
C ASN A 143 4.14 14.04 -1.96
N THR A 144 2.98 13.38 -2.06
CA THR A 144 2.01 13.29 -0.96
C THR A 144 1.67 11.86 -0.55
N ILE A 145 1.48 11.67 0.76
CA ILE A 145 1.00 10.42 1.35
C ILE A 145 -0.28 10.74 2.12
N THR A 146 -1.35 9.99 1.84
CA THR A 146 -2.63 10.08 2.55
C THR A 146 -2.89 8.81 3.33
N PHE A 147 -2.90 8.92 4.65
CA PHE A 147 -3.18 7.81 5.58
C PHE A 147 -4.67 7.79 5.90
N TYR A 148 -5.35 6.67 5.66
CA TYR A 148 -6.76 6.48 5.98
C TYR A 148 -6.91 5.66 7.27
N LYS A 149 -7.64 6.23 8.22
CA LYS A 149 -7.97 5.61 9.51
C LYS A 149 -9.47 5.72 9.77
N ASN A 150 -10.16 4.60 9.91
CA ASN A 150 -11.61 4.50 10.05
C ASN A 150 -12.37 5.28 8.93
N GLY A 151 -11.92 5.14 7.69
CA GLY A 151 -12.44 5.79 6.49
C GLY A 151 -12.08 7.26 6.34
N LYS A 152 -11.24 7.82 7.23
CA LYS A 152 -10.86 9.24 7.22
C LYS A 152 -9.41 9.40 6.79
N GLY A 153 -9.22 9.99 5.62
CA GLY A 153 -7.90 10.34 5.09
C GLY A 153 -7.32 11.61 5.74
N LYS A 154 -6.04 11.57 6.10
CA LYS A 154 -5.20 12.74 6.41
C LYS A 154 -3.97 12.72 5.51
N THR A 155 -3.61 13.87 4.94
CA THR A 155 -2.57 13.98 3.90
C THR A 155 -1.39 14.84 4.37
N GLY A 156 -0.17 14.36 4.14
CA GLY A 156 1.07 15.10 4.30
C GLY A 156 1.83 15.23 2.98
N GLU A 157 2.59 16.32 2.83
CA GLU A 157 3.60 16.48 1.77
C GLU A 157 4.94 15.99 2.34
N TYR A 158 5.60 15.06 1.65
CA TYR A 158 6.83 14.41 2.11
C TYR A 158 8.00 14.71 1.15
N LYS A 159 9.19 14.89 1.72
CA LYS A 159 10.46 15.00 0.98
C LYS A 159 11.34 13.81 1.31
N TYR A 160 12.14 13.39 0.35
CA TYR A 160 13.16 12.37 0.57
C TYR A 160 14.25 12.87 1.54
N HIS A 161 14.70 11.98 2.43
CA HIS A 161 15.76 12.23 3.41
C HIS A 161 17.05 11.48 3.06
N GLY A 162 16.94 10.28 2.47
CA GLY A 162 18.06 9.38 2.18
C GLY A 162 17.64 7.91 2.37
N TYR A 163 18.61 7.01 2.45
CA TYR A 163 18.38 5.60 2.80
C TYR A 163 19.32 5.11 3.91
N GLU A 164 18.92 4.06 4.61
CA GLU A 164 19.72 3.40 5.65
C GLU A 164 19.78 1.88 5.44
N PHE A 165 20.98 1.30 5.61
CA PHE A 165 21.23 -0.14 5.50
C PHE A 165 20.91 -0.87 6.80
N LEU A 166 19.96 -1.80 6.74
CA LEU A 166 19.66 -2.73 7.84
C LEU A 166 20.42 -4.05 7.61
N THR A 167 21.19 -4.50 8.60
CA THR A 167 21.86 -5.82 8.58
C THR A 167 21.23 -6.71 9.63
N TYR A 168 20.64 -7.82 9.21
CA TYR A 168 19.99 -8.79 10.10
C TYR A 168 21.02 -9.73 10.73
N GLU A 169 20.67 -10.38 11.85
CA GLU A 169 21.54 -11.37 12.51
C GLU A 169 21.93 -12.56 11.59
N SER A 170 21.13 -12.84 10.56
CA SER A 170 21.42 -13.85 9.54
C SER A 170 22.56 -13.46 8.57
N GLY A 171 22.97 -12.18 8.56
CA GLY A 171 23.91 -11.60 7.59
C GLY A 171 23.25 -11.05 6.32
N ASN A 172 21.98 -11.38 6.06
CA ASN A 172 21.21 -10.75 4.98
C ASN A 172 20.97 -9.28 5.31
N ARG A 173 20.71 -8.48 4.26
CA ARG A 173 20.54 -7.03 4.38
C ARG A 173 19.20 -6.56 3.85
N GLY A 174 18.76 -5.39 4.30
CA GLY A 174 17.61 -4.68 3.79
C GLY A 174 17.91 -3.19 3.72
N ILE A 175 17.07 -2.43 3.02
CA ILE A 175 17.21 -0.98 2.89
C ILE A 175 15.91 -0.34 3.36
N ARG A 176 16.03 0.75 4.11
CA ARG A 176 14.92 1.66 4.37
C ARG A 176 15.12 2.95 3.63
N TYR A 177 14.10 3.39 2.89
CA TYR A 177 14.05 4.70 2.22
C TYR A 177 13.28 5.69 3.08
N LEU A 178 13.94 6.76 3.50
CA LEU A 178 13.50 7.67 4.56
C LEU A 178 12.85 8.94 3.94
N PHE A 179 11.73 9.36 4.53
CA PHE A 179 10.97 10.54 4.13
C PHE A 179 10.54 11.39 5.34
N ASP A 180 10.80 12.70 5.27
CA ASP A 180 10.36 13.69 6.25
C ASP A 180 9.05 14.38 5.77
N LEU A 181 8.15 14.68 6.70
CA LEU A 181 7.04 15.61 6.49
C LEU A 181 7.57 17.05 6.25
N VAL A 182 7.17 17.68 5.14
CA VAL A 182 7.66 19.02 4.72
C VAL A 182 7.03 20.16 5.54
N ARG A 183 5.77 20.00 5.95
CA ARG A 183 5.03 20.98 6.78
C ARG A 183 4.18 20.25 7.80
N GLU A 184 4.20 20.71 9.05
CA GLU A 184 3.32 20.24 10.12
C GLU A 184 1.86 20.15 9.64
N ALA A 185 1.29 18.95 9.73
CA ALA A 185 -0.07 18.64 9.32
C ALA A 185 -0.71 17.73 10.38
N ASP A 186 -1.94 18.05 10.79
CA ASP A 186 -2.61 17.33 11.88
C ASP A 186 -2.98 15.89 11.46
N GLY A 187 -2.53 14.90 12.23
CA GLY A 187 -2.90 13.50 12.07
C GLY A 187 -2.20 12.76 10.93
N VAL A 188 -0.98 13.17 10.56
CA VAL A 188 -0.04 12.40 9.73
C VAL A 188 1.31 12.30 10.44
N PRO A 189 2.08 11.21 10.27
CA PRO A 189 3.37 11.02 10.92
C PRO A 189 4.43 11.99 10.38
N LYS A 190 5.31 12.50 11.24
CA LYS A 190 6.45 13.35 10.82
C LYS A 190 7.49 12.60 10.00
N TYR A 191 7.66 11.31 10.24
CA TYR A 191 8.69 10.49 9.62
C TYR A 191 8.08 9.21 9.04
N VAL A 192 8.55 8.82 7.86
CA VAL A 192 8.14 7.59 7.15
C VAL A 192 9.38 6.88 6.63
N GLN A 193 9.37 5.55 6.68
CA GLN A 193 10.40 4.67 6.10
C GLN A 193 9.72 3.56 5.30
N PHE A 194 10.15 3.35 4.05
CA PHE A 194 9.69 2.24 3.20
C PHE A 194 10.76 1.16 3.07
N SER A 195 10.36 -0.11 3.04
CA SER A 195 11.21 -1.25 2.71
C SER A 195 10.41 -2.24 1.86
N ASP A 196 10.88 -2.54 0.65
CA ASP A 196 10.14 -3.28 -0.39
C ASP A 196 11.03 -4.22 -1.22
N HIS A 197 12.13 -4.70 -0.62
CA HIS A 197 13.09 -5.62 -1.24
C HIS A 197 13.85 -5.08 -2.47
N SER A 198 13.64 -3.82 -2.86
CA SER A 198 14.32 -3.15 -3.98
C SER A 198 15.40 -2.18 -3.48
N ILE A 199 16.49 -2.02 -4.24
CA ILE A 199 17.68 -1.23 -3.84
C ILE A 199 18.03 -0.06 -4.78
N TYR A 200 17.25 0.15 -5.84
CA TYR A 200 17.40 1.22 -6.83
C TYR A 200 16.01 1.56 -7.44
N PRO A 201 15.86 2.65 -8.21
CA PRO A 201 14.58 3.09 -8.78
C PRO A 201 13.75 1.97 -9.44
N THR A 202 12.66 1.60 -8.77
CA THR A 202 11.84 0.41 -9.07
C THR A 202 10.40 0.68 -8.62
N LYS A 203 9.41 0.36 -9.46
CA LYS A 203 8.00 0.42 -9.03
C LYS A 203 7.69 -0.75 -8.12
N THR A 204 7.23 -0.41 -6.91
CA THR A 204 6.99 -1.37 -5.84
C THR A 204 5.76 -2.24 -6.16
N GLU A 205 5.82 -3.53 -5.84
CA GLU A 205 4.66 -4.44 -5.95
C GLU A 205 3.90 -4.51 -4.61
N HIS A 206 4.65 -4.47 -3.51
CA HIS A 206 4.18 -4.38 -2.13
C HIS A 206 5.28 -3.78 -1.26
N TYR A 207 4.93 -3.26 -0.07
CA TYR A 207 5.93 -2.70 0.84
C TYR A 207 5.60 -2.93 2.32
N HIS A 208 6.65 -2.88 3.13
CA HIS A 208 6.61 -2.64 4.56
C HIS A 208 6.84 -1.15 4.82
N ILE A 209 6.07 -0.55 5.75
CA ILE A 209 6.18 0.87 6.10
C ILE A 209 6.29 1.06 7.62
N TYR A 210 7.23 1.89 8.04
CA TYR A 210 7.42 2.30 9.43
C TYR A 210 7.19 3.81 9.51
N PHE A 211 6.40 4.28 10.47
CA PHE A 211 6.05 5.70 10.55
C PHE A 211 5.71 6.14 11.96
N GLY A 212 5.98 7.42 12.28
CA GLY A 212 5.75 8.00 13.60
C GLY A 212 6.12 9.47 13.68
N ASP A 213 6.07 10.01 14.90
CA ASP A 213 6.58 11.36 15.22
C ASP A 213 8.00 11.33 15.82
N GLU A 214 8.43 10.12 16.18
CA GLU A 214 9.74 9.69 16.62
C GLU A 214 10.75 9.70 15.45
N ASP A 215 12.02 9.99 15.75
CA ASP A 215 13.04 10.16 14.71
C ASP A 215 13.34 8.88 13.92
N HIS A 216 13.96 9.05 12.74
CA HIS A 216 14.33 7.93 11.87
C HIS A 216 15.18 6.87 12.58
N VAL A 217 16.05 7.25 13.52
CA VAL A 217 16.85 6.28 14.30
C VAL A 217 15.94 5.43 15.19
N THR A 218 14.95 6.02 15.83
CA THR A 218 13.97 5.28 16.65
C THR A 218 13.13 4.35 15.78
N LEU A 219 12.60 4.82 14.65
CA LEU A 219 11.85 3.99 13.69
C LEU A 219 12.73 2.87 13.10
N PHE A 220 14.00 3.13 12.82
CA PHE A 220 14.94 2.17 12.25
C PHE A 220 15.18 0.97 13.18
N ASN A 221 15.11 1.18 14.50
CA ASN A 221 15.24 0.12 15.50
C ASN A 221 13.95 -0.68 15.76
N GLU A 222 12.81 -0.30 15.16
CA GLU A 222 11.59 -1.11 15.17
C GLU A 222 11.75 -2.28 14.19
N LEU A 223 11.67 -3.52 14.68
CA LEU A 223 11.88 -4.76 13.91
C LEU A 223 10.72 -5.77 14.05
N ASP A 224 9.81 -5.53 14.99
CA ASP A 224 8.72 -6.44 15.34
C ASP A 224 7.41 -6.05 14.62
N ASN A 225 7.13 -4.74 14.48
CA ASN A 225 5.96 -4.21 13.77
C ASN A 225 6.36 -3.53 12.45
N TRP A 226 5.81 -4.04 11.34
CA TRP A 226 6.11 -3.65 9.96
C TRP A 226 4.82 -3.72 9.12
N PRO A 227 3.87 -2.78 9.34
CA PRO A 227 2.64 -2.66 8.57
C PRO A 227 2.88 -2.84 7.07
N THR A 228 2.14 -3.77 6.47
CA THR A 228 2.41 -4.26 5.11
C THR A 228 1.23 -4.00 4.19
N TYR A 229 1.54 -3.53 2.98
CA TYR A 229 0.56 -3.03 2.04
C TYR A 229 0.77 -3.59 0.63
N TYR A 230 -0.35 -3.90 -0.01
CA TYR A 230 -0.47 -4.35 -1.40
C TYR A 230 -1.46 -3.44 -2.13
N PHE A 231 -1.50 -3.44 -3.47
CA PHE A 231 -2.41 -2.55 -4.20
C PHE A 231 -3.89 -2.81 -3.85
N SER A 232 -4.67 -1.73 -3.67
CA SER A 232 -6.10 -1.74 -3.29
C SER A 232 -7.05 -2.38 -4.33
N ASN A 233 -6.56 -2.72 -5.52
CA ASN A 233 -7.33 -3.41 -6.56
C ASN A 233 -7.24 -4.95 -6.47
N LEU A 234 -6.31 -5.49 -5.67
CA LEU A 234 -6.17 -6.92 -5.44
C LEU A 234 -7.27 -7.43 -4.49
N SER A 235 -7.69 -8.68 -4.68
CA SER A 235 -8.48 -9.40 -3.67
C SER A 235 -7.54 -9.99 -2.60
N GLY A 236 -8.09 -10.37 -1.45
CA GLY A 236 -7.31 -11.11 -0.44
C GLY A 236 -6.76 -12.45 -0.97
N GLU A 237 -7.45 -13.08 -1.92
CA GLU A 237 -6.96 -14.26 -2.66
C GLU A 237 -5.77 -13.89 -3.57
N GLY A 238 -5.83 -12.78 -4.30
CA GLY A 238 -4.72 -12.30 -5.15
C GLY A 238 -3.48 -11.94 -4.32
N ILE A 239 -3.65 -11.27 -3.18
CA ILE A 239 -2.56 -11.02 -2.21
C ILE A 239 -1.96 -12.34 -1.72
N ALA A 240 -2.79 -13.35 -1.43
CA ALA A 240 -2.33 -14.67 -1.03
C ALA A 240 -1.59 -15.43 -2.16
N GLU A 241 -1.96 -15.22 -3.44
CA GLU A 241 -1.24 -15.76 -4.60
C GLU A 241 0.14 -15.10 -4.74
N GLU A 242 0.23 -13.77 -4.68
CA GLU A 242 1.49 -13.01 -4.74
C GLU A 242 2.41 -13.38 -3.56
N MET A 243 1.94 -13.38 -2.31
CA MET A 243 2.69 -13.82 -1.12
C MET A 243 3.18 -15.28 -1.16
N ASN A 244 2.68 -16.08 -2.11
CA ASN A 244 3.06 -17.46 -2.36
C ASN A 244 3.99 -17.62 -3.58
N ALA A 245 4.13 -16.61 -4.42
CA ALA A 245 5.06 -16.54 -5.54
C ALA A 245 6.47 -16.10 -5.11
N HIS A 246 6.57 -15.31 -4.03
CA HIS A 246 7.81 -14.92 -3.34
C HIS A 246 8.13 -15.82 -2.12
#